data_AF-A3YU50-F1
#
_entry.id   AF-A3YU50-F1
#
_cell.length_a   1.000
_cell.length_b   1.000
_cell.length_c   1.000
_cell.angle_alpha   90.00
_cell.angle_beta   90.00
_cell.angle_gamma   90.00
#
_symmetry.space_group_name_H-M   'P 1'
#
loop_
_entity.id
_entity.type
_entity.pdbx_description
1 polymer ?
#
loop_
_entity_poly.entity_id
_entity_poly.type
_entity_poly.pdbx_seq_one_letter_code
_entity_poly.pdbx_strand_id
1 'polypeptide(L)'
;MATENGGPVDIIGNCHNGPAGGSPTAARTSLRLIYSILEKPRRWDELSGNGLSNIARFYSWEAHAKAYLSMLQPVVSKPKPLVQPPATHQFSSYRNRALFTAIDNTLLGDTEALEQFAKVVRTHRRQFLFGIATGRRLDSVLTILKRYNIPTPDVLITSLGTEIYYTSELFADIAWSHHIDHSWTPQVLRRVLESLPGLSPQPKNEQSRFKVSYYYDAELAPPLEDIHAFLRQQELSVNATLSFGQYLDIVPARASKGQALRYVANQYNIPLERTLVTGGSGGDADMLRGNTLGVVVSNRHQEELSNLSENEQIYFANGAHAWGILEAIRHYGFF
;
A
#
# COMPACT_ATOMS: atom_id res chain seq x y z
N MET A 1 10.79 14.02 36.51
CA MET A 1 11.89 13.04 36.50
C MET A 1 11.61 12.08 35.36
N ALA A 2 12.57 11.91 34.44
CA ALA A 2 12.41 11.05 33.27
C ALA A 2 13.46 9.94 33.27
N THR A 3 13.11 8.81 32.66
CA THR A 3 14.02 7.70 32.35
C THR A 3 15.18 8.18 31.48
N GLU A 4 16.32 7.48 31.55
CA GLU A 4 17.52 7.80 30.77
C GLU A 4 17.38 7.52 29.26
N ASN A 5 16.28 6.89 28.84
CA ASN A 5 16.03 6.50 27.45
C ASN A 5 14.62 6.92 26.99
N GLY A 6 14.51 7.24 25.70
CA GLY A 6 13.25 7.44 24.97
C GLY A 6 12.64 8.84 25.10
N GLY A 7 11.39 8.96 24.65
CA GLY A 7 10.64 10.24 24.60
C GLY A 7 10.59 11.07 25.90
N PRO A 8 10.64 10.48 27.11
CA PRO A 8 10.78 11.27 28.34
C PRO A 8 12.05 12.14 28.42
N VAL A 9 13.15 11.72 27.78
CA VAL A 9 14.39 12.52 27.68
C VAL A 9 14.15 13.75 26.80
N ASP A 10 13.50 13.57 25.65
CA ASP A 10 13.16 14.67 24.73
C ASP A 10 12.19 15.67 25.39
N ILE A 11 11.22 15.17 26.15
CA ILE A 11 10.28 16.01 26.91
C ILE A 11 11.03 16.86 27.93
N ILE A 12 11.97 16.30 28.68
CA ILE A 12 12.78 17.09 29.61
C ILE A 12 13.72 18.05 28.87
N GLY A 13 14.30 17.61 27.75
CA GLY A 13 15.19 18.41 26.92
C GLY A 13 14.48 19.63 26.32
N ASN A 14 13.24 19.49 25.90
CA ASN A 14 12.43 20.57 25.31
C ASN A 14 11.72 21.41 26.37
N CYS A 15 11.16 20.76 27.40
CA CYS A 15 10.32 21.45 28.38
C CYS A 15 11.10 22.03 29.56
N HIS A 16 12.31 21.54 29.85
CA HIS A 16 13.10 21.95 31.01
C HIS A 16 12.32 21.93 32.33
N ASN A 17 11.39 20.97 32.45
CA ASN A 17 10.42 20.86 33.55
C ASN A 17 10.81 19.81 34.60
N GLY A 18 12.04 19.27 34.51
CA GLY A 18 12.60 18.43 35.55
C GLY A 18 14.01 17.94 35.23
N PRO A 19 14.63 17.20 36.15
CA PRO A 19 15.91 16.56 35.91
C PRO A 19 15.74 15.26 35.10
N ALA A 20 16.66 15.04 34.14
CA ALA A 20 16.90 13.76 33.48
C ALA A 20 17.75 12.84 34.37
N GLY A 21 17.71 11.52 34.16
CA GLY A 21 18.53 10.56 34.92
C GLY A 21 17.79 9.83 36.04
N GLY A 22 16.47 9.71 35.93
CA GLY A 22 15.67 9.01 36.89
C GLY A 22 15.39 7.56 36.49
N SER A 23 15.95 6.58 37.20
CA SER A 23 15.62 5.17 36.95
C SER A 23 14.53 4.64 37.92
N PRO A 24 13.49 3.95 37.43
CA PRO A 24 12.51 3.26 38.28
C PRO A 24 13.14 2.22 39.21
N THR A 25 14.31 1.67 38.84
CA THR A 25 15.04 0.67 39.62
C THR A 25 16.02 1.27 40.64
N ALA A 26 16.25 2.60 40.61
CA ALA A 26 17.19 3.29 41.50
C ALA A 26 16.47 4.22 42.50
N ALA A 27 15.60 3.65 43.36
CA ALA A 27 14.72 4.38 44.28
C ALA A 27 15.39 5.49 45.12
N ARG A 28 16.65 5.28 45.56
CA ARG A 28 17.41 6.27 46.33
C ARG A 28 17.76 7.52 45.51
N THR A 29 18.10 7.36 44.24
CA THR A 29 18.43 8.47 43.33
C THR A 29 17.17 9.28 43.01
N SER A 30 16.07 8.58 42.73
CA SER A 30 14.75 9.15 42.47
C SER A 30 14.26 10.02 43.64
N LEU A 31 14.36 9.50 44.86
CA LEU A 31 13.99 10.23 46.07
C LEU A 31 14.83 11.50 46.26
N ARG A 32 16.17 11.42 46.09
CA ARG A 32 17.05 12.61 46.19
C ARG A 32 16.66 13.69 45.18
N LEU A 33 16.33 13.31 43.94
CA LEU A 33 15.91 14.26 42.91
C LEU A 33 14.59 14.94 43.29
N ILE A 34 13.60 14.19 43.77
CA ILE A 34 12.31 14.72 44.24
C ILE A 34 12.51 15.67 45.42
N TYR A 35 13.28 15.27 46.43
CA TYR A 35 13.61 16.15 47.57
C TYR A 35 14.29 17.44 47.12
N SER A 36 15.23 17.37 46.17
CA SER A 36 15.93 18.56 45.66
C SER A 36 15.04 19.58 44.93
N ILE A 37 13.84 19.15 44.51
CA ILE A 37 12.82 19.99 43.89
C ILE A 37 11.89 20.55 44.98
N LEU A 38 11.42 19.69 45.90
CA LEU A 38 10.45 20.07 46.93
C LEU A 38 11.04 20.96 48.04
N GLU A 39 12.32 20.81 48.37
CA GLU A 39 12.98 21.65 49.39
C GLU A 39 13.19 23.10 48.95
N LYS A 40 13.10 23.39 47.64
CA LYS A 40 13.40 24.70 47.06
C LYS A 40 12.19 25.23 46.30
N PRO A 41 11.31 26.02 46.94
CA PRO A 41 10.09 26.54 46.31
C PRO A 41 10.33 27.23 44.97
N ARG A 42 11.37 28.07 44.88
CA ARG A 42 11.75 28.74 43.61
C ARG A 42 12.05 27.76 42.47
N ARG A 43 12.67 26.61 42.78
CA ARG A 43 13.02 25.60 41.80
C ARG A 43 11.77 24.86 41.32
N TRP A 44 10.81 24.61 42.21
CA TRP A 44 9.51 24.08 41.82
C TRP A 44 8.77 25.04 40.87
N ASP A 45 8.69 26.32 41.23
CA ASP A 45 8.00 27.34 40.43
C ASP A 45 8.61 27.47 39.03
N GLU A 46 9.94 27.46 38.94
CA GLU A 46 10.67 27.49 37.66
C GLU A 46 10.35 26.26 36.79
N LEU A 47 10.46 25.05 37.35
CA LEU A 47 10.19 23.81 36.60
C LEU A 47 8.73 23.71 36.17
N SER A 48 7.79 24.13 37.03
CA SER A 48 6.36 24.16 36.73
C SER A 48 6.03 25.17 35.63
N GLY A 49 6.56 26.40 35.74
CA GLY A 49 6.39 27.45 34.73
C GLY A 49 7.00 27.09 33.37
N ASN A 50 8.18 26.47 33.39
CA ASN A 50 8.83 25.93 32.19
C ASN A 50 7.96 24.83 31.55
N GLY A 51 7.41 23.91 32.34
CA GLY A 51 6.51 22.87 31.86
C GLY A 51 5.30 23.44 31.12
N LEU A 52 4.58 24.38 31.74
CA LEU A 52 3.39 25.00 31.14
C LEU A 52 3.73 25.74 29.83
N SER A 53 4.78 26.55 29.84
CA SER A 53 5.15 27.39 28.71
C SER A 53 5.70 26.58 27.54
N ASN A 54 6.56 25.60 27.83
CA ASN A 54 7.26 24.84 26.79
C ASN A 54 6.42 23.68 26.24
N ILE A 55 5.48 23.11 27.00
CA ILE A 55 4.50 22.16 26.44
C ILE A 55 3.69 22.83 25.34
N ALA A 56 3.19 24.05 25.57
CA ALA A 56 2.48 24.81 24.55
C ALA A 56 3.36 25.14 23.34
N ARG A 57 4.66 25.35 23.55
CA ARG A 57 5.63 25.68 22.51
C ARG A 57 6.05 24.49 21.63
N PHE A 58 6.22 23.29 22.20
CA PHE A 58 6.81 22.14 21.51
C PHE A 58 5.84 20.99 21.25
N TYR A 59 4.79 20.87 22.07
CA TYR A 59 3.87 19.73 22.05
C TYR A 59 2.40 20.15 21.81
N SER A 60 2.17 21.39 21.34
CA SER A 60 0.85 21.81 20.86
C SER A 60 0.64 21.38 19.41
N TRP A 61 -0.63 21.25 19.02
CA TRP A 61 -1.00 20.97 17.62
C TRP A 61 -0.48 22.04 16.67
N GLU A 62 -0.54 23.32 17.08
CA GLU A 62 -0.04 24.44 16.28
C GLU A 62 1.47 24.35 16.04
N ALA A 63 2.25 24.04 17.08
CA ALA A 63 3.69 23.83 16.97
C ALA A 63 4.02 22.65 16.04
N HIS A 64 3.30 21.53 16.19
CA HIS A 64 3.44 20.36 15.32
C HIS A 64 3.14 20.71 13.86
N ALA A 65 1.98 21.33 13.58
CA ALA A 65 1.57 21.72 12.25
C ALA A 65 2.59 22.67 11.60
N LYS A 66 3.08 23.66 12.35
CA LYS A 66 4.09 24.61 11.86
C LYS A 66 5.43 23.94 11.57
N ALA A 67 5.90 23.05 12.45
CA ALA A 67 7.12 22.29 12.23
C ALA A 67 7.02 21.38 11.01
N TYR A 68 5.90 20.66 10.88
CA TYR A 68 5.61 19.79 9.75
C TYR A 68 5.56 20.58 8.43
N LEU A 69 4.85 21.70 8.38
CA LEU A 69 4.79 22.58 7.21
C LEU A 69 6.17 23.17 6.86
N SER A 70 6.99 23.50 7.85
CA SER A 70 8.36 23.98 7.63
C SER A 70 9.26 22.90 7.03
N MET A 71 9.07 21.63 7.42
CA MET A 71 9.76 20.49 6.82
C MET A 71 9.31 20.22 5.37
N LEU A 72 8.04 20.48 5.06
CA LEU A 72 7.51 20.36 3.71
C LEU A 72 7.92 21.54 2.80
N GLN A 73 8.20 22.71 3.36
CA GLN A 73 8.49 23.92 2.57
C GLN A 73 9.60 23.72 1.53
N PRO A 74 10.76 23.08 1.82
CA PRO A 74 11.79 22.80 0.80
C PRO A 74 11.32 21.87 -0.33
N VAL A 75 10.40 20.95 -0.02
CA VAL A 75 9.83 19.99 -0.99
C VAL A 75 8.84 20.70 -1.91
N VAL A 76 8.01 21.58 -1.36
CA VAL A 76 6.95 22.30 -2.09
C VAL A 76 7.50 23.52 -2.85
N SER A 77 8.48 24.24 -2.28
CA SER A 77 9.02 25.48 -2.86
C SER A 77 9.94 25.26 -4.06
N LYS A 78 10.46 24.05 -4.24
CA LYS A 78 11.18 23.62 -5.43
C LYS A 78 10.41 22.48 -6.06
N PRO A 79 9.31 22.75 -6.76
CA PRO A 79 8.73 21.75 -7.64
C PRO A 79 9.79 21.49 -8.71
N LYS A 80 10.64 20.48 -8.51
CA LYS A 80 11.24 19.81 -9.65
C LYS A 80 10.01 19.35 -10.43
N PRO A 81 9.83 19.79 -11.69
CA PRO A 81 8.93 19.06 -12.56
C PRO A 81 9.35 17.61 -12.39
N LEU A 82 8.40 16.73 -12.05
CA LEU A 82 8.66 15.32 -12.25
C LEU A 82 9.16 15.27 -13.68
N VAL A 83 10.43 14.88 -13.87
CA VAL A 83 10.91 14.52 -15.19
C VAL A 83 10.06 13.31 -15.48
N GLN A 84 8.90 13.56 -16.09
CA GLN A 84 8.11 12.49 -16.64
C GLN A 84 9.11 11.80 -17.54
N PRO A 85 9.38 10.50 -17.32
CA PRO A 85 10.06 9.72 -18.34
C PRO A 85 9.35 10.12 -19.63
N PRO A 86 10.08 10.57 -20.67
CA PRO A 86 9.42 10.96 -21.91
C PRO A 86 8.46 9.83 -22.23
N ALA A 87 7.15 10.13 -22.31
CA ALA A 87 6.13 9.10 -22.47
C ALA A 87 6.63 8.23 -23.61
N THR A 88 7.13 7.03 -23.29
CA THR A 88 7.90 6.24 -24.26
C THR A 88 7.01 5.82 -25.42
N HIS A 89 5.70 6.04 -25.26
CA HIS A 89 4.65 5.76 -26.21
C HIS A 89 3.68 6.95 -26.22
N GLN A 90 3.49 7.55 -27.40
CA GLN A 90 2.38 8.47 -27.64
C GLN A 90 1.08 7.67 -27.67
N PHE A 91 0.55 7.32 -26.50
CA PHE A 91 -0.75 6.66 -26.41
C PHE A 91 -1.83 7.62 -26.90
N SER A 92 -2.75 7.13 -27.74
CA SER A 92 -3.78 8.00 -28.33
C SER A 92 -4.63 8.64 -27.23
N SER A 93 -4.57 9.96 -27.15
CA SER A 93 -5.20 10.86 -26.16
C SER A 93 -6.74 10.84 -26.12
N TYR A 94 -7.43 9.94 -26.85
CA TYR A 94 -8.89 9.93 -26.91
C TYR A 94 -9.56 9.21 -25.72
N ARG A 95 -8.83 8.33 -25.02
CA ARG A 95 -9.36 7.59 -23.87
C ARG A 95 -9.14 8.42 -22.61
N ASN A 96 -10.22 8.82 -21.96
CA ASN A 96 -10.18 9.60 -20.72
C ASN A 96 -10.66 8.82 -19.48
N ARG A 97 -10.86 7.50 -19.63
CA ARG A 97 -11.32 6.57 -18.61
C ARG A 97 -10.49 5.29 -18.68
N ALA A 98 -10.32 4.62 -17.54
CA ALA A 98 -9.65 3.33 -17.45
C ALA A 98 -10.48 2.34 -16.62
N LEU A 99 -10.40 1.05 -16.95
CA LEU A 99 -10.98 -0.03 -16.19
C LEU A 99 -9.88 -1.04 -15.90
N PHE A 100 -9.56 -1.26 -14.63
CA PHE A 100 -8.64 -2.29 -14.16
C PHE A 100 -9.40 -3.33 -13.35
N THR A 101 -9.21 -4.62 -13.66
CA THR A 101 -9.82 -5.72 -12.92
C THR A 101 -8.78 -6.72 -12.44
N ALA A 102 -8.99 -7.26 -11.24
CA ALA A 102 -8.35 -8.50 -10.83
C ALA A 102 -8.92 -9.70 -11.61
N ILE A 103 -8.15 -10.80 -11.65
CA ILE A 103 -8.58 -12.05 -12.30
C ILE A 103 -9.30 -12.94 -11.27
N ASP A 104 -8.53 -13.40 -10.29
CA ASP A 104 -8.96 -14.40 -9.33
C ASP A 104 -10.02 -13.83 -8.40
N ASN A 105 -11.09 -14.60 -8.19
CA ASN A 105 -12.22 -14.21 -7.35
C ASN A 105 -12.84 -12.85 -7.74
N THR A 106 -12.66 -12.38 -8.98
CA THR A 106 -13.16 -11.10 -9.50
C THR A 106 -13.64 -11.23 -10.94
N LEU A 107 -12.76 -11.41 -11.93
CA LEU A 107 -13.18 -11.56 -13.32
C LEU A 107 -13.66 -13.00 -13.62
N LEU A 108 -12.98 -14.00 -13.04
CA LEU A 108 -13.28 -15.41 -13.24
C LEU A 108 -14.17 -15.97 -12.11
N GLY A 109 -14.97 -16.97 -12.45
CA GLY A 109 -15.82 -17.74 -11.54
C GLY A 109 -17.18 -18.09 -12.15
N ASP A 110 -17.67 -17.24 -13.05
CA ASP A 110 -18.93 -17.42 -13.79
C ASP A 110 -18.68 -17.19 -15.30
N THR A 111 -18.93 -18.22 -16.10
CA THR A 111 -18.69 -18.21 -17.55
C THR A 111 -19.65 -17.26 -18.28
N GLU A 112 -20.93 -17.22 -17.88
CA GLU A 112 -21.92 -16.36 -18.52
C GLU A 112 -21.60 -14.89 -18.22
N ALA A 113 -21.27 -14.59 -16.96
CA ALA A 113 -20.85 -13.26 -16.54
C ALA A 113 -19.63 -12.78 -17.34
N LEU A 114 -18.65 -13.66 -17.53
CA LEU A 114 -17.42 -13.37 -18.27
C LEU A 114 -17.69 -13.09 -19.74
N GLU A 115 -18.59 -13.85 -20.38
CA GLU A 115 -18.99 -13.61 -21.76
C GLU A 115 -19.68 -12.26 -21.94
N GLN A 116 -20.59 -11.88 -21.02
CA GLN A 116 -21.25 -10.58 -21.06
C GLN A 116 -20.25 -9.43 -20.83
N PHE A 117 -19.33 -9.58 -19.87
CA PHE A 117 -18.25 -8.62 -19.67
C PHE A 117 -17.37 -8.48 -20.91
N ALA A 118 -16.96 -9.60 -21.51
CA ALA A 118 -16.16 -9.59 -22.73
C ALA A 118 -16.88 -8.89 -23.88
N LYS A 119 -18.19 -9.07 -24.01
CA LYS A 119 -19.02 -8.36 -25.00
C LYS A 119 -18.99 -6.84 -24.76
N VAL A 120 -19.19 -6.39 -23.52
CA VAL A 120 -19.13 -4.96 -23.16
C VAL A 120 -17.76 -4.35 -23.48
N VAL A 121 -16.67 -5.01 -23.08
CA VAL A 121 -15.30 -4.55 -23.37
C VAL A 121 -15.04 -4.44 -24.87
N ARG A 122 -15.51 -5.41 -25.68
CA ARG A 122 -15.38 -5.37 -27.14
C ARG A 122 -16.18 -4.22 -27.76
N THR A 123 -17.43 -4.02 -27.33
CA THR A 123 -18.30 -2.94 -27.82
C THR A 123 -17.71 -1.55 -27.56
N HIS A 124 -17.14 -1.35 -26.37
CA HIS A 124 -16.61 -0.05 -25.94
C HIS A 124 -15.08 0.08 -26.06
N ARG A 125 -14.41 -0.83 -26.80
CA ARG A 125 -12.93 -0.96 -26.81
C ARG A 125 -12.15 0.31 -27.12
N ARG A 126 -12.76 1.29 -27.79
CA ARG A 126 -12.14 2.58 -28.15
C ARG A 126 -12.35 3.69 -27.11
N GLN A 127 -13.27 3.52 -26.16
CA GLN A 127 -13.69 4.59 -25.23
C GLN A 127 -12.86 4.64 -23.94
N PHE A 128 -12.21 3.53 -23.57
CA PHE A 128 -11.46 3.42 -22.31
C PHE A 128 -10.21 2.56 -22.46
N LEU A 129 -9.29 2.72 -21.51
CA LEU A 129 -8.12 1.84 -21.33
C LEU A 129 -8.54 0.62 -20.52
N PHE A 130 -8.39 -0.58 -21.07
CA PHE A 130 -8.66 -1.83 -20.36
C PHE A 130 -7.37 -2.41 -19.79
N GLY A 131 -7.30 -2.60 -18.48
CA GLY A 131 -6.18 -3.21 -17.80
C GLY A 131 -6.58 -4.41 -16.94
N ILE A 132 -5.64 -5.32 -16.73
CA ILE A 132 -5.79 -6.40 -15.74
C ILE A 132 -4.65 -6.30 -14.74
N ALA A 133 -4.98 -6.38 -13.45
CA ALA A 133 -4.01 -6.33 -12.36
C ALA A 133 -4.12 -7.58 -11.48
N THR A 134 -3.10 -8.42 -11.46
CA THR A 134 -3.16 -9.73 -10.82
C THR A 134 -1.88 -10.11 -10.10
N GLY A 135 -2.02 -11.01 -9.12
CA GLY A 135 -0.87 -11.64 -8.45
C GLY A 135 -0.16 -12.69 -9.29
N ARG A 136 -0.82 -13.16 -10.36
CA ARG A 136 -0.31 -14.19 -11.27
C ARG A 136 0.86 -13.70 -12.12
N ARG A 137 1.68 -14.64 -12.55
CA ARG A 137 2.76 -14.43 -13.53
C ARG A 137 2.22 -14.24 -14.94
N LEU A 138 3.00 -13.57 -15.78
CA LEU A 138 2.62 -13.27 -17.16
C LEU A 138 2.18 -14.51 -17.97
N ASP A 139 2.97 -15.58 -17.92
CA ASP A 139 2.69 -16.85 -18.63
C ASP A 139 1.34 -17.46 -18.22
N SER A 140 1.05 -17.46 -16.92
CA SER A 140 -0.24 -17.90 -16.36
C SER A 140 -1.39 -17.03 -16.88
N VAL A 141 -1.21 -15.71 -16.87
CA VAL A 141 -2.22 -14.75 -17.35
C VAL A 141 -2.51 -14.94 -18.83
N LEU A 142 -1.48 -15.01 -19.68
CA LEU A 142 -1.65 -15.20 -21.12
C LEU A 142 -2.39 -16.51 -21.43
N THR A 143 -2.11 -17.57 -20.67
CA THR A 143 -2.83 -18.85 -20.78
C THR A 143 -4.31 -18.69 -20.43
N ILE A 144 -4.63 -17.96 -19.36
CA ILE A 144 -6.00 -17.67 -18.93
C ILE A 144 -6.74 -16.84 -19.97
N LEU A 145 -6.13 -15.75 -20.47
CA LEU A 145 -6.74 -14.89 -21.49
C LEU A 145 -7.14 -15.70 -22.73
N LYS A 146 -6.25 -16.59 -23.18
CA LYS A 146 -6.51 -17.48 -24.32
C LYS A 146 -7.59 -18.52 -24.01
N ARG A 147 -7.51 -19.19 -22.85
CA ARG A 147 -8.44 -20.26 -22.46
C ARG A 147 -9.88 -19.76 -22.35
N TYR A 148 -10.07 -18.60 -21.75
CA TYR A 148 -11.40 -18.03 -21.49
C TYR A 148 -11.82 -16.97 -22.52
N ASN A 149 -11.07 -16.82 -23.61
CA ASN A 149 -11.34 -15.86 -24.68
C ASN A 149 -11.60 -14.43 -24.17
N ILE A 150 -10.82 -14.01 -23.17
CA ILE A 150 -10.91 -12.68 -22.57
C ILE A 150 -10.35 -11.68 -23.57
N PRO A 151 -11.02 -10.54 -23.82
CA PRO A 151 -10.50 -9.50 -24.70
C PRO A 151 -9.10 -9.09 -24.26
N THR A 152 -8.18 -8.95 -25.21
CA THR A 152 -6.81 -8.53 -24.89
C THR A 152 -6.83 -7.16 -24.22
N PRO A 153 -6.39 -7.05 -22.94
CA PRO A 153 -6.28 -5.76 -22.25
C PRO A 153 -5.21 -4.91 -22.93
N ASP A 154 -5.22 -3.60 -22.78
CA ASP A 154 -4.13 -2.72 -23.22
C ASP A 154 -2.89 -2.87 -22.31
N VAL A 155 -3.13 -3.12 -21.01
CA VAL A 155 -2.08 -3.20 -19.99
C VAL A 155 -2.29 -4.42 -19.10
N LEU A 156 -1.21 -5.13 -18.82
CA LEU A 156 -1.13 -6.20 -17.83
C LEU A 156 -0.22 -5.79 -16.69
N ILE A 157 -0.76 -5.76 -15.48
CA ILE A 157 -0.02 -5.59 -14.24
C ILE A 157 0.03 -6.97 -13.59
N THR A 158 1.21 -7.59 -13.54
CA THR A 158 1.39 -8.98 -13.10
C THR A 158 2.29 -9.06 -11.87
N SER A 159 2.36 -10.25 -11.27
CA SER A 159 3.26 -10.52 -10.13
C SER A 159 3.08 -9.53 -8.98
N LEU A 160 1.83 -9.24 -8.59
CA LEU A 160 1.47 -8.28 -7.53
C LEU A 160 1.89 -6.82 -7.84
N GLY A 161 2.02 -6.48 -9.12
CA GLY A 161 2.38 -5.12 -9.53
C GLY A 161 3.88 -4.87 -9.66
N THR A 162 4.70 -5.92 -9.62
CA THR A 162 6.14 -5.78 -9.86
C THR A 162 6.48 -5.70 -11.34
N GLU A 163 5.56 -6.10 -12.21
CA GLU A 163 5.77 -6.11 -13.66
C GLU A 163 4.57 -5.48 -14.37
N ILE A 164 4.86 -4.63 -15.36
CA ILE A 164 3.85 -3.97 -16.20
C ILE A 164 4.20 -4.32 -17.64
N TYR A 165 3.21 -4.80 -18.39
CA TYR A 165 3.35 -5.12 -19.81
C TYR A 165 2.29 -4.40 -20.63
N TYR A 166 2.69 -3.86 -21.76
CA TYR A 166 1.79 -3.26 -22.74
C TYR A 166 1.57 -4.27 -23.88
N THR A 167 0.32 -4.68 -24.08
CA THR A 167 0.00 -5.90 -24.84
C THR A 167 0.03 -5.75 -26.35
N SER A 168 0.04 -4.52 -26.89
CA SER A 168 0.14 -4.29 -28.34
C SER A 168 1.38 -4.96 -28.94
N GLU A 169 2.48 -4.96 -28.20
CA GLU A 169 3.75 -5.59 -28.58
C GLU A 169 4.31 -6.53 -27.49
N LEU A 170 3.58 -6.71 -26.38
CA LEU A 170 3.95 -7.51 -25.21
C LEU A 170 5.34 -7.18 -24.65
N PHE A 171 5.67 -5.90 -24.54
CA PHE A 171 6.93 -5.44 -23.94
C PHE A 171 6.73 -5.09 -22.47
N ALA A 172 7.77 -5.33 -21.66
CA ALA A 172 7.81 -4.96 -20.26
C ALA A 172 8.19 -3.49 -20.07
N ASP A 173 7.61 -2.82 -19.09
CA ASP A 173 8.00 -1.47 -18.68
C ASP A 173 9.31 -1.49 -17.89
N ILE A 174 10.40 -1.12 -18.58
CA ILE A 174 11.75 -1.08 -18.01
C ILE A 174 11.86 0.05 -16.98
N ALA A 175 11.20 1.19 -17.21
CA ALA A 175 11.24 2.33 -16.30
C ALA A 175 10.57 1.99 -14.96
N TRP A 176 9.45 1.27 -14.99
CA TRP A 176 8.82 0.72 -13.78
C TRP A 176 9.76 -0.23 -13.03
N SER A 177 10.40 -1.15 -13.76
CA SER A 177 11.34 -2.11 -13.15
C SER A 177 12.50 -1.40 -12.44
N HIS A 178 13.04 -0.32 -13.01
CA HIS A 178 14.05 0.51 -12.34
C HIS A 178 13.49 1.31 -11.17
N HIS A 179 12.25 1.79 -11.26
CA HIS A 179 11.61 2.56 -10.21
C HIS A 179 11.44 1.75 -8.92
N ILE A 180 11.02 0.48 -9.06
CA ILE A 180 10.78 -0.43 -7.92
C ILE A 180 12.05 -1.08 -7.38
N ASP A 181 13.14 -1.11 -8.16
CA ASP A 181 14.45 -1.62 -7.74
C ASP A 181 15.18 -0.61 -6.83
N HIS A 182 14.54 -0.28 -5.72
CA HIS A 182 15.05 0.65 -4.73
C HIS A 182 15.07 0.00 -3.37
N SER A 183 16.27 -0.14 -2.79
CA SER A 183 16.49 -0.78 -1.49
C SER A 183 15.92 -2.20 -1.39
N TRP A 184 15.82 -2.90 -2.52
CA TRP A 184 15.29 -4.25 -2.59
C TRP A 184 16.40 -5.30 -2.41
N THR A 185 16.37 -6.03 -1.29
CA THR A 185 17.39 -7.02 -0.92
C THR A 185 16.76 -8.40 -0.65
N PRO A 186 16.36 -9.15 -1.69
CA PRO A 186 15.56 -10.38 -1.52
C PRO A 186 16.32 -11.52 -0.83
N GLN A 187 17.66 -11.56 -0.88
CA GLN A 187 18.41 -12.58 -0.11
C GLN A 187 18.47 -12.27 1.39
N VAL A 188 18.45 -11.00 1.78
CA VAL A 188 18.34 -10.62 3.20
C VAL A 188 16.93 -10.92 3.69
N LEU A 189 15.92 -10.54 2.91
CA LEU A 189 14.51 -10.82 3.22
C LEU A 189 14.26 -12.32 3.48
N ARG A 190 14.74 -13.21 2.61
CA ARG A 190 14.56 -14.66 2.80
C ARG A 190 15.16 -15.17 4.12
N ARG A 191 16.38 -14.73 4.46
CA ARG A 191 17.05 -15.11 5.73
C ARG A 191 16.29 -14.59 6.96
N VAL A 192 15.72 -13.40 6.87
CA VAL A 192 14.90 -12.83 7.94
C VAL A 192 13.60 -13.63 8.11
N LEU A 193 12.94 -13.99 7.01
CA LEU A 193 11.69 -14.77 7.03
C LEU A 193 11.89 -16.22 7.49
N GLU A 194 13.07 -16.82 7.31
CA GLU A 194 13.40 -18.17 7.82
C GLU A 194 13.28 -18.27 9.35
N SER A 195 13.40 -17.15 10.07
CA SER A 195 13.22 -17.12 11.52
C SER A 195 11.76 -17.11 11.98
N LEU A 196 10.81 -16.85 11.07
CA LEU A 196 9.40 -16.79 11.41
C LEU A 196 8.75 -18.18 11.29
N PRO A 197 8.01 -18.65 12.32
CA PRO A 197 7.27 -19.89 12.25
C PRO A 197 6.10 -19.77 11.25
N GLY A 198 5.60 -20.91 10.77
CA GLY A 198 4.40 -20.98 9.93
C GLY A 198 4.55 -20.42 8.50
N LEU A 199 5.77 -20.08 8.07
CA LEU A 199 6.05 -19.66 6.70
C LEU A 199 6.83 -20.74 5.94
N SER A 200 6.32 -21.17 4.79
CA SER A 200 7.05 -22.08 3.89
C SER A 200 7.17 -21.50 2.47
N PRO A 201 8.33 -21.57 1.81
CA PRO A 201 8.51 -20.94 0.51
C PRO A 201 7.64 -21.62 -0.56
N GLN A 202 6.97 -20.81 -1.39
CA GLN A 202 6.27 -21.32 -2.56
C GLN A 202 7.26 -21.82 -3.64
N PRO A 203 6.83 -22.67 -4.59
CA PRO A 203 7.74 -23.26 -5.57
C PRO A 203 8.45 -22.19 -6.42
N LYS A 204 9.62 -22.56 -6.99
CA LYS A 204 10.50 -21.61 -7.71
C LYS A 204 9.81 -20.86 -8.85
N ASN A 205 8.80 -21.46 -9.47
CA ASN A 205 8.03 -20.83 -10.53
C ASN A 205 7.15 -19.68 -10.02
N GLU A 206 6.80 -19.60 -8.73
CA GLU A 206 6.04 -18.48 -8.15
C GLU A 206 6.94 -17.34 -7.66
N GLN A 207 8.26 -17.57 -7.61
CA GLN A 207 9.26 -16.56 -7.23
C GLN A 207 9.66 -15.72 -8.45
N SER A 208 9.95 -14.44 -8.24
CA SER A 208 10.52 -13.57 -9.28
C SER A 208 11.65 -12.69 -8.73
N ARG A 209 12.26 -11.85 -9.57
CA ARG A 209 13.28 -10.89 -9.14
C ARG A 209 12.76 -9.97 -8.04
N PHE A 210 11.51 -9.53 -8.16
CA PHE A 210 10.87 -8.54 -7.29
C PHE A 210 9.72 -9.10 -6.46
N LYS A 211 9.50 -10.42 -6.48
CA LYS A 211 8.45 -11.08 -5.69
C LYS A 211 9.02 -12.29 -4.95
N VAL A 212 8.77 -12.31 -3.64
CA VAL A 212 9.10 -13.39 -2.74
C VAL A 212 7.80 -13.93 -2.14
N SER A 213 7.48 -15.20 -2.42
CA SER A 213 6.17 -15.80 -2.10
C SER A 213 6.30 -16.97 -1.12
N TYR A 214 5.45 -16.99 -0.09
CA TYR A 214 5.37 -18.02 0.94
C TYR A 214 3.93 -18.53 1.10
N TYR A 215 3.77 -19.78 1.50
CA TYR A 215 2.55 -20.26 2.14
C TYR A 215 2.55 -19.81 3.60
N TYR A 216 1.41 -19.32 4.04
CA TYR A 216 1.15 -18.80 5.38
C TYR A 216 0.23 -19.77 6.12
N ASP A 217 0.67 -20.25 7.28
CA ASP A 217 -0.12 -21.07 8.18
C ASP A 217 -0.69 -20.20 9.31
N ALA A 218 -2.00 -19.99 9.32
CA ALA A 218 -2.65 -19.11 10.29
C ALA A 218 -2.59 -19.61 11.75
N GLU A 219 -2.32 -20.90 11.98
CA GLU A 219 -2.20 -21.44 13.33
C GLU A 219 -0.80 -21.20 13.93
N LEU A 220 0.22 -21.13 13.07
CA LEU A 220 1.63 -21.05 13.48
C LEU A 220 2.28 -19.69 13.20
N ALA A 221 1.88 -19.03 12.11
CA ALA A 221 2.50 -17.79 11.67
C ALA A 221 1.98 -16.59 12.48
N PRO A 222 2.85 -15.61 12.75
CA PRO A 222 2.41 -14.36 13.36
C PRO A 222 1.45 -13.60 12.43
N PRO A 223 0.49 -12.84 12.97
CA PRO A 223 -0.39 -11.98 12.19
C PRO A 223 0.36 -11.07 11.22
N LEU A 224 -0.27 -10.71 10.10
CA LEU A 224 0.38 -9.87 9.06
C LEU A 224 0.91 -8.54 9.60
N GLU A 225 0.22 -7.92 10.56
CA GLU A 225 0.64 -6.68 11.21
C GLU A 225 1.96 -6.85 11.99
N ASP A 226 2.13 -7.99 12.65
CA ASP A 226 3.35 -8.34 13.37
C ASP A 226 4.49 -8.65 12.39
N ILE A 227 4.20 -9.32 11.27
CA ILE A 227 5.17 -9.51 10.19
C ILE A 227 5.62 -8.14 9.64
N HIS A 228 4.71 -7.19 9.41
CA HIS A 228 5.05 -5.84 8.99
C HIS A 228 5.89 -5.10 10.03
N ALA A 229 5.58 -5.23 11.32
CA ALA A 229 6.36 -4.64 12.40
C ALA A 229 7.77 -5.25 12.46
N PHE A 230 7.88 -6.57 12.36
CA PHE A 230 9.15 -7.30 12.35
C PHE A 230 10.03 -6.90 11.17
N LEU A 231 9.49 -6.88 9.95
CA LEU A 231 10.24 -6.47 8.76
C LEU A 231 10.74 -5.02 8.87
N ARG A 232 9.94 -4.12 9.45
CA ARG A 232 10.34 -2.73 9.74
C ARG A 232 11.46 -2.65 10.77
N GLN A 233 11.43 -3.47 11.83
CA GLN A 233 12.50 -3.54 12.83
C GLN A 233 13.82 -4.04 12.23
N GLN A 234 13.76 -4.85 11.17
CA GLN A 234 14.93 -5.30 10.40
C GLN A 234 15.34 -4.32 9.29
N GLU A 235 14.78 -3.10 9.29
CA GLU A 235 15.05 -2.04 8.31
C GLU A 235 14.75 -2.45 6.84
N LEU A 236 13.89 -3.46 6.64
CA LEU A 236 13.50 -3.92 5.32
C LEU A 236 12.32 -3.09 4.78
N SER A 237 12.59 -2.31 3.74
CA SER A 237 11.57 -1.52 3.04
C SER A 237 10.84 -2.36 1.99
N VAL A 238 9.81 -3.08 2.43
CA VAL A 238 9.03 -4.00 1.60
C VAL A 238 7.53 -3.81 1.80
N ASN A 239 6.74 -4.29 0.83
CA ASN A 239 5.29 -4.40 0.94
C ASN A 239 4.92 -5.88 1.01
N ALA A 240 4.25 -6.29 2.08
CA ALA A 240 3.82 -7.66 2.31
C ALA A 240 2.30 -7.76 2.27
N THR A 241 1.77 -8.67 1.47
CA THR A 241 0.35 -8.85 1.20
C THR A 241 -0.02 -10.30 1.49
N LEU A 242 -1.05 -10.50 2.32
CA LEU A 242 -1.68 -11.81 2.50
C LEU A 242 -2.92 -11.88 1.59
N SER A 243 -3.04 -12.97 0.84
CA SER A 243 -4.19 -13.25 -0.02
C SER A 243 -4.77 -14.63 0.28
N PHE A 244 -6.10 -14.72 0.30
CA PHE A 244 -6.86 -15.93 0.60
C PHE A 244 -6.46 -16.62 1.90
N GLY A 245 -5.98 -15.85 2.90
CA GLY A 245 -5.54 -16.35 4.21
C GLY A 245 -4.32 -17.30 4.19
N GLN A 246 -3.70 -17.55 3.04
CA GLN A 246 -2.67 -18.60 2.90
C GLN A 246 -1.49 -18.22 1.99
N TYR A 247 -1.60 -17.18 1.18
CA TYR A 247 -0.53 -16.75 0.27
C TYR A 247 0.06 -15.43 0.74
N LEU A 248 1.28 -15.48 1.28
CA LEU A 248 2.03 -14.30 1.68
C LEU A 248 3.00 -13.92 0.54
N ASP A 249 2.73 -12.80 -0.10
CA ASP A 249 3.59 -12.23 -1.14
C ASP A 249 4.29 -10.97 -0.64
N ILE A 250 5.60 -10.89 -0.86
CA ILE A 250 6.42 -9.76 -0.44
C ILE A 250 7.14 -9.20 -1.67
N VAL A 251 6.99 -7.90 -1.86
CA VAL A 251 7.52 -7.13 -3.01
C VAL A 251 8.24 -5.87 -2.50
N PRO A 252 9.02 -5.15 -3.33
CA PRO A 252 9.58 -3.86 -2.95
C PRO A 252 8.53 -2.89 -2.40
N ALA A 253 8.89 -2.00 -1.46
CA ALA A 253 7.96 -1.02 -0.89
C ALA A 253 7.32 -0.07 -1.94
N ARG A 254 7.95 0.06 -3.12
CA ARG A 254 7.45 0.85 -4.26
C ARG A 254 6.65 0.05 -5.27
N ALA A 255 6.44 -1.25 -5.01
CA ALA A 255 5.63 -2.12 -5.83
C ALA A 255 4.35 -2.53 -5.09
N SER A 256 3.24 -2.41 -5.80
CA SER A 256 1.94 -2.96 -5.43
C SER A 256 1.05 -2.86 -6.66
N LYS A 257 -0.09 -3.57 -6.69
CA LYS A 257 -1.01 -3.46 -7.82
C LYS A 257 -1.55 -2.02 -7.95
N GLY A 258 -1.83 -1.37 -6.82
CA GLY A 258 -2.31 0.00 -6.75
C GLY A 258 -1.28 1.05 -7.12
N GLN A 259 0.00 0.86 -6.78
CA GLN A 259 1.09 1.75 -7.21
C GLN A 259 1.35 1.60 -8.72
N ALA A 260 1.38 0.37 -9.23
CA ALA A 260 1.52 0.10 -10.66
C ALA A 260 0.35 0.68 -11.47
N LEU A 261 -0.89 0.52 -10.98
CA LEU A 261 -2.08 1.10 -11.63
C LEU A 261 -1.99 2.62 -11.70
N ARG A 262 -1.61 3.29 -10.61
CA ARG A 262 -1.47 4.76 -10.58
C ARG A 262 -0.36 5.24 -11.51
N TYR A 263 0.75 4.51 -11.56
CA TYR A 263 1.83 4.77 -12.52
C TYR A 263 1.29 4.70 -13.95
N VAL A 264 0.57 3.64 -14.31
CA VAL A 264 -0.03 3.48 -15.64
C VAL A 264 -1.04 4.59 -15.93
N ALA A 265 -1.98 4.85 -15.03
CA ALA A 265 -2.99 5.92 -15.20
C ALA A 265 -2.33 7.28 -15.49
N ASN A 266 -1.23 7.59 -14.79
CA ASN A 266 -0.45 8.79 -15.04
C ASN A 266 0.23 8.77 -16.43
N GLN A 267 0.81 7.65 -16.88
CA GLN A 267 1.40 7.53 -18.22
C GLN A 267 0.38 7.77 -19.35
N TYR A 268 -0.87 7.35 -19.14
CA TYR A 268 -1.97 7.56 -20.09
C TYR A 268 -2.71 8.89 -19.88
N ASN A 269 -2.31 9.71 -18.90
CA ASN A 269 -2.98 10.95 -18.52
C ASN A 269 -4.49 10.75 -18.23
N ILE A 270 -4.83 9.64 -17.57
CA ILE A 270 -6.21 9.30 -17.16
C ILE A 270 -6.36 9.64 -15.67
N PRO A 271 -7.28 10.54 -15.29
CA PRO A 271 -7.56 10.85 -13.89
C PRO A 271 -8.00 9.60 -13.11
N LEU A 272 -7.59 9.48 -11.85
CA LEU A 272 -7.97 8.34 -11.00
C LEU A 272 -9.48 8.30 -10.76
N GLU A 273 -10.11 9.47 -10.69
CA GLU A 273 -11.56 9.65 -10.53
C GLU A 273 -12.36 9.13 -11.75
N ARG A 274 -11.66 8.83 -12.85
CA ARG A 274 -12.19 8.21 -14.07
C ARG A 274 -11.64 6.79 -14.28
N THR A 275 -11.05 6.20 -13.25
CA THR A 275 -10.47 4.86 -13.27
C THR A 275 -11.32 3.93 -12.41
N LEU A 276 -12.07 3.05 -13.07
CA LEU A 276 -12.83 1.98 -12.43
C LEU A 276 -11.89 0.84 -12.06
N VAL A 277 -11.93 0.42 -10.81
CA VAL A 277 -11.06 -0.63 -10.27
C VAL A 277 -11.92 -1.67 -9.58
N THR A 278 -11.72 -2.94 -9.91
CA THR A 278 -12.43 -4.05 -9.27
C THR A 278 -11.47 -5.01 -8.59
N GLY A 279 -11.87 -5.50 -7.40
CA GLY A 279 -11.09 -6.44 -6.61
C GLY A 279 -11.97 -7.37 -5.78
N GLY A 280 -11.36 -8.47 -5.31
CA GLY A 280 -12.05 -9.54 -4.59
C GLY A 280 -11.21 -10.20 -3.50
N SER A 281 -9.93 -9.82 -3.34
CA SER A 281 -9.05 -10.29 -2.25
C SER A 281 -8.21 -9.16 -1.65
N GLY A 282 -7.53 -9.44 -0.54
CA GLY A 282 -6.67 -8.51 0.19
C GLY A 282 -5.58 -7.87 -0.67
N GLY A 283 -5.03 -8.62 -1.63
CA GLY A 283 -4.05 -8.10 -2.59
C GLY A 283 -4.61 -7.11 -3.61
N ASP A 284 -5.91 -6.80 -3.58
CA ASP A 284 -6.53 -5.76 -4.40
C ASP A 284 -6.84 -4.48 -3.61
N ALA A 285 -6.72 -4.53 -2.27
CA ALA A 285 -7.21 -3.47 -1.39
C ALA A 285 -6.54 -2.11 -1.66
N ASP A 286 -5.29 -2.10 -2.07
CA ASP A 286 -4.52 -0.88 -2.36
C ASP A 286 -4.90 -0.21 -3.70
N MET A 287 -5.43 -0.99 -4.66
CA MET A 287 -6.01 -0.45 -5.89
C MET A 287 -7.37 0.21 -5.64
N LEU A 288 -8.13 -0.36 -4.69
CA LEU A 288 -9.50 0.06 -4.37
C LEU A 288 -9.57 1.30 -3.48
N ARG A 289 -8.55 1.55 -2.67
CA ARG A 289 -8.47 2.75 -1.81
C ARG A 289 -8.08 3.99 -2.60
N GLY A 290 -8.54 5.15 -2.14
CA GLY A 290 -8.16 6.47 -2.67
C GLY A 290 -9.20 7.02 -3.64
N ASN A 291 -8.75 7.72 -4.68
CA ASN A 291 -9.63 8.47 -5.60
C ASN A 291 -10.13 7.65 -6.81
N THR A 292 -10.00 6.32 -6.77
CA THR A 292 -10.49 5.46 -7.85
C THR A 292 -11.99 5.18 -7.68
N LEU A 293 -12.67 4.84 -8.77
CA LEU A 293 -14.02 4.29 -8.69
C LEU A 293 -13.88 2.82 -8.26
N GLY A 294 -13.77 2.60 -6.95
CA GLY A 294 -13.45 1.29 -6.38
C GLY A 294 -14.68 0.38 -6.27
N VAL A 295 -14.52 -0.90 -6.63
CA VAL A 295 -15.59 -1.90 -6.59
C VAL A 295 -15.12 -3.17 -5.91
N VAL A 296 -15.89 -3.62 -4.94
CA VAL A 296 -15.71 -4.93 -4.32
C VAL A 296 -16.85 -5.84 -4.73
N VAL A 297 -16.54 -6.96 -5.39
CA VAL A 297 -17.53 -7.97 -5.82
C VAL A 297 -18.09 -8.75 -4.63
N SER A 298 -19.29 -9.33 -4.75
CA SER A 298 -19.96 -9.96 -3.59
C SER A 298 -19.28 -11.23 -3.07
N ASN A 299 -18.61 -11.99 -3.95
CA ASN A 299 -17.82 -13.18 -3.61
C ASN A 299 -16.44 -12.86 -3.00
N ARG A 300 -16.27 -11.65 -2.43
CA ARG A 300 -15.01 -11.20 -1.80
C ARG A 300 -14.55 -12.11 -0.66
N HIS A 301 -13.24 -12.15 -0.46
CA HIS A 301 -12.67 -12.69 0.77
C HIS A 301 -12.94 -11.72 1.94
N GLN A 302 -13.87 -12.08 2.83
CA GLN A 302 -14.47 -11.11 3.77
C GLN A 302 -13.48 -10.53 4.77
N GLU A 303 -12.54 -11.32 5.30
CA GLU A 303 -11.60 -10.87 6.32
C GLU A 303 -10.64 -9.79 5.80
N GLU A 304 -10.10 -9.99 4.59
CA GLU A 304 -9.02 -9.16 4.05
C GLU A 304 -9.49 -7.77 3.58
N LEU A 305 -10.78 -7.64 3.26
CA LEU A 305 -11.40 -6.42 2.73
C LEU A 305 -12.41 -5.78 3.70
N SER A 306 -12.54 -6.31 4.91
CA SER A 306 -13.44 -5.80 5.96
C SER A 306 -13.18 -4.33 6.30
N ASN A 307 -11.89 -3.95 6.38
CA ASN A 307 -11.44 -2.60 6.69
C ASN A 307 -11.61 -1.58 5.55
N LEU A 308 -12.15 -1.99 4.40
CA LEU A 308 -12.46 -1.06 3.29
C LEU A 308 -13.82 -0.36 3.45
N SER A 309 -14.65 -0.81 4.38
CA SER A 309 -16.02 -0.34 4.58
C SER A 309 -16.15 1.13 5.00
N GLU A 310 -15.07 1.76 5.49
CA GLU A 310 -15.07 3.16 5.94
C GLU A 310 -14.76 4.20 4.84
N ASN A 311 -14.52 3.77 3.60
CA ASN A 311 -14.15 4.69 2.51
C ASN A 311 -15.35 5.03 1.62
N GLU A 312 -15.74 6.31 1.58
CA GLU A 312 -16.99 6.80 0.98
C GLU A 312 -17.14 6.55 -0.54
N GLN A 313 -16.06 6.17 -1.24
CA GLN A 313 -16.07 6.00 -2.70
C GLN A 313 -16.08 4.54 -3.19
N ILE A 314 -16.03 3.55 -2.29
CA ILE A 314 -16.01 2.13 -2.68
C ILE A 314 -17.43 1.58 -2.77
N TYR A 315 -17.82 1.11 -3.96
CA TYR A 315 -19.08 0.43 -4.19
C TYR A 315 -18.96 -1.07 -3.90
N PHE A 316 -19.84 -1.57 -3.04
CA PHE A 316 -19.97 -3.00 -2.77
C PHE A 316 -21.08 -3.58 -3.65
N ALA A 317 -20.70 -4.33 -4.69
CA ALA A 317 -21.64 -4.90 -5.64
C ALA A 317 -22.36 -6.12 -5.05
N ASN A 318 -23.62 -6.33 -5.47
CA ASN A 318 -24.36 -7.54 -5.14
C ASN A 318 -23.96 -8.72 -6.06
N GLY A 319 -23.58 -8.41 -7.29
CA GLY A 319 -23.11 -9.36 -8.28
C GLY A 319 -21.77 -9.98 -7.90
N ALA A 320 -21.69 -11.31 -8.06
CA ALA A 320 -20.44 -12.04 -7.94
C ALA A 320 -19.66 -12.00 -9.26
N HIS A 321 -18.34 -12.12 -9.16
CA HIS A 321 -17.44 -12.19 -10.29
C HIS A 321 -17.66 -11.04 -11.29
N ALA A 322 -17.66 -11.34 -12.60
CA ALA A 322 -17.86 -10.35 -13.65
C ALA A 322 -19.25 -9.68 -13.60
N TRP A 323 -20.26 -10.26 -12.93
CA TRP A 323 -21.54 -9.58 -12.72
C TRP A 323 -21.38 -8.33 -11.85
N GLY A 324 -20.55 -8.39 -10.82
CA GLY A 324 -20.26 -7.23 -9.97
C GLY A 324 -19.53 -6.11 -10.73
N ILE A 325 -18.67 -6.47 -11.68
CA ILE A 325 -18.02 -5.51 -12.59
C ILE A 325 -19.06 -4.83 -13.48
N LEU A 326 -19.97 -5.60 -14.08
CA LEU A 326 -21.05 -5.09 -14.92
C LEU A 326 -22.04 -4.21 -14.13
N GLU A 327 -22.33 -4.57 -12.89
CA GLU A 327 -23.13 -3.76 -11.96
C GLU A 327 -22.45 -2.42 -11.68
N ALA A 328 -21.15 -2.43 -11.40
CA ALA A 328 -20.41 -1.20 -11.15
C ALA A 328 -20.28 -0.29 -12.38
N ILE A 329 -20.10 -0.85 -13.57
CA ILE A 329 -20.12 -0.10 -14.83
C ILE A 329 -21.42 0.71 -14.95
N ARG A 330 -22.56 0.11 -14.56
CA ARG A 330 -23.86 0.79 -14.54
C ARG A 330 -23.95 1.80 -13.40
N HIS A 331 -23.55 1.42 -12.19
CA HIS A 331 -23.61 2.27 -11.00
C HIS A 331 -22.87 3.59 -11.20
N TYR A 332 -21.65 3.55 -11.73
CA TYR A 332 -20.81 4.73 -11.94
C TYR A 332 -21.07 5.47 -13.26
N GLY A 333 -22.00 5.01 -14.11
CA GLY A 333 -22.18 5.58 -15.46
C GLY A 333 -20.86 5.61 -16.22
N PHE A 334 -20.18 4.45 -16.28
CA PHE A 334 -18.80 4.41 -16.73
C PHE A 334 -18.64 4.68 -18.24
N PHE A 335 -19.65 4.36 -19.04
CA PHE A 335 -19.67 4.63 -20.49
C PHE A 335 -20.50 5.86 -20.85
#